data_AF-A0A7W8TUD6-F1
#
_entry.id   AF-A0A7W8TUD6-F1
#
_cell.length_a   1.000
_cell.length_b   1.000
_cell.length_c   1.000
_cell.angle_alpha   90.00
_cell.angle_beta   90.00
_cell.angle_gamma   90.00
#
_symmetry.space_group_name_H-M   'P 1'
#
loop_
_entity.id
_entity.type
_entity.pdbx_description
1 polymer ?
#
loop_
_entity_poly.entity_id
_entity_poly.type
_entity_poly.pdbx_seq_one_letter_code
_entity_poly.pdbx_strand_id
1 'polypeptide(L)' 'MKKVVWIVQQDATPDNTVLGVFDNWREADEFSESIKDEFVDHVLIQQFHIGYKFTDGSSRYST' A
#
# COMPACT_ATOMS: atom_id res chain seq x y z
N MET A 1 10.22 -3.24 -16.15
CA MET A 1 9.14 -2.40 -15.56
C MET A 1 9.29 -2.45 -14.06
N LYS A 2 9.36 -1.31 -13.36
CA LYS A 2 9.33 -1.30 -11.89
C LYS A 2 7.92 -1.71 -11.46
N LYS A 3 7.80 -2.74 -10.63
CA LYS A 3 6.49 -3.09 -10.03
C LYS A 3 6.19 -2.04 -8.97
N VAL A 4 5.00 -1.45 -9.03
CA VAL A 4 4.52 -0.47 -8.05
C VAL A 4 3.26 -1.02 -7.40
N VAL A 5 3.04 -0.65 -6.16
CA VAL A 5 1.76 -0.84 -5.48
C VAL A 5 1.27 0.49 -4.94
N TRP A 6 -0.04 0.59 -4.84
CA TRP A 6 -0.78 1.74 -4.34
C TRP A 6 -1.32 1.37 -2.98
N ILE A 7 -0.90 2.10 -1.96
CA ILE A 7 -1.25 1.88 -0.57
C ILE A 7 -2.27 2.94 -0.19
N VAL A 8 -3.46 2.51 0.22
CA VAL A 8 -4.50 3.39 0.77
C VAL A 8 -4.32 3.40 2.29
N GLN A 9 -4.24 4.57 2.89
CA GLN A 9 -3.90 4.76 4.30
C GLN A 9 -4.84 5.76 4.97
N GLN A 10 -5.01 5.61 6.29
CA GLN A 10 -5.72 6.58 7.12
C GLN A 10 -4.77 7.65 7.68
N ASP A 11 -4.99 8.93 7.39
CA ASP A 11 -4.24 10.10 7.89
C ASP A 11 -4.77 10.64 9.23
N ALA A 12 -5.32 9.77 10.08
CA ALA A 12 -5.91 10.19 11.35
C ALA A 12 -4.95 10.04 12.53
N THR A 13 -3.89 9.25 12.38
CA THR A 13 -2.92 8.96 13.43
C THR A 13 -1.49 9.02 12.87
N PRO A 14 -0.47 9.29 13.70
CA PRO A 14 0.93 9.32 13.27
C PRO A 14 1.42 8.02 12.61
N ASP A 15 0.69 6.92 12.83
CA ASP A 15 1.03 5.58 12.37
C ASP A 15 0.47 5.26 10.98
N ASN A 16 -0.31 6.16 10.36
CA ASN A 16 -0.90 6.02 9.03
C ASN A 16 -1.37 4.59 8.70
N THR A 17 -2.45 4.16 9.36
CA THR A 17 -2.98 2.79 9.25
C THR A 17 -3.22 2.42 7.79
N VAL A 18 -2.62 1.31 7.32
CA VAL A 18 -2.86 0.79 5.98
C VAL A 18 -4.26 0.18 5.90
N LEU A 19 -5.08 0.73 5.00
CA LEU A 19 -6.46 0.29 4.73
C LEU A 19 -6.52 -0.69 3.55
N GLY A 20 -5.59 -0.56 2.58
CA GLY A 20 -5.52 -1.44 1.42
C GLY A 20 -4.22 -1.32 0.64
N VAL A 21 -3.89 -2.36 -0.14
CA VAL A 21 -2.72 -2.40 -1.04
C VAL A 21 -3.16 -2.99 -2.37
N PHE A 22 -2.88 -2.27 -3.46
CA PHE A 22 -3.35 -2.60 -4.80
C PHE A 22 -2.18 -2.55 -5.80
N ASP A 23 -2.19 -3.41 -6.82
CA ASP A 23 -1.22 -3.35 -7.92
C ASP A 23 -1.65 -2.37 -9.02
N ASN A 24 -2.93 -1.97 -9.02
CA ASN A 24 -3.57 -1.06 -9.95
C ASN A 24 -3.99 0.24 -9.26
N TRP A 25 -3.64 1.37 -9.88
CA TRP A 25 -4.01 2.70 -9.38
C TRP A 25 -5.53 2.89 -9.31
N ARG A 26 -6.24 2.42 -10.33
CA ARG A 26 -7.68 2.63 -10.45
C ARG A 26 -8.46 1.94 -9.35
N GLU A 27 -8.03 0.73 -8.96
CA GLU A 27 -8.67 0.00 -7.86
C GLU A 27 -8.42 0.67 -6.52
N ALA A 28 -7.22 1.23 -6.31
CA ALA A 28 -6.91 2.01 -5.11
C ALA A 28 -7.76 3.30 -5.03
N ASP A 29 -7.94 3.99 -6.15
CA ASP A 29 -8.76 5.19 -6.26
C ASP A 29 -10.25 4.89 -5.96
N GLU A 30 -10.81 3.89 -6.64
CA GLU A 30 -12.20 3.43 -6.42
C GLU A 30 -12.43 2.98 -4.97
N PHE A 31 -11.45 2.28 -4.37
CA PHE A 31 -11.52 1.90 -2.95
C PHE A 31 -11.47 3.12 -2.03
N SER A 32 -10.54 4.05 -2.27
CA SER A 32 -10.43 5.28 -1.46
C SER A 32 -11.72 6.10 -1.46
N GLU A 33 -12.36 6.22 -2.63
CA GLU A 33 -13.63 6.93 -2.79
C GLU A 33 -14.80 6.23 -2.08
N SER A 34 -14.77 4.90 -1.98
CA SER A 34 -15.81 4.12 -1.29
C SER A 34 -15.76 4.24 0.24
N ILE A 35 -14.59 4.52 0.81
CA ILE A 35 -14.38 4.54 2.27
C ILE A 35 -14.19 5.96 2.82
N LYS A 36 -14.06 6.98 1.97
CA LYS A 36 -13.83 8.37 2.40
C LYS A 36 -14.89 8.89 3.37
N ASP A 37 -16.12 8.42 3.24
CA ASP A 37 -17.23 8.83 4.11
C ASP A 37 -17.15 8.19 5.50
N GLU A 38 -16.50 7.03 5.61
CA GLU A 38 -16.21 6.35 6.89
C GLU A 38 -15.00 6.99 7.61
N PHE A 39 -14.11 7.60 6.84
CA PHE A 39 -12.87 8.23 7.30
C PHE A 39 -12.82 9.70 6.86
N VAL A 40 -13.74 10.51 7.40
CA VAL A 40 -13.84 11.96 7.13
C VAL A 40 -12.45 12.60 7.16
N ASP A 41 -12.04 13.13 6.00
CA ASP A 41 -10.82 13.91 5.75
C ASP A 41 -9.46 13.21 5.91
N HIS A 42 -9.41 11.88 5.98
CA HIS A 42 -8.17 11.19 6.32
C HIS A 42 -7.83 9.99 5.42
N VAL A 43 -8.10 9.99 4.12
CA VAL A 43 -7.65 8.89 3.23
C VAL A 43 -6.56 9.38 2.28
N LEU A 44 -5.40 8.72 2.32
CA LEU A 44 -4.25 9.00 1.47
C LEU A 44 -3.97 7.81 0.56
N ILE A 45 -3.57 8.11 -0.69
CA ILE A 45 -3.02 7.12 -1.61
C ILE A 45 -1.53 7.38 -1.77
N GLN A 46 -0.70 6.41 -1.38
CA GLN A 46 0.75 6.46 -1.54
C GLN A 46 1.24 5.42 -2.54
N GLN A 47 2.14 5.83 -3.44
CA GLN A 47 2.82 4.92 -4.35
C GLN A 47 4.06 4.32 -3.70
N PHE A 48 4.16 2.99 -3.66
CA PHE A 48 5.34 2.27 -3.19
C PHE A 48 5.97 1.47 -4.33
N HIS A 49 7.27 1.69 -4.55
CA HIS A 49 8.02 0.95 -5.56
C HIS A 49 8.49 -0.38 -4.98
N ILE A 50 7.96 -1.49 -5.49
CA ILE A 50 8.42 -2.82 -5.13
C ILE A 50 9.80 -3.03 -5.74
N GLY A 51 10.81 -3.05 -4.87
CA GLY A 51 12.14 -3.53 -5.23
C GLY A 51 12.08 -5.00 -5.63
N TYR A 52 12.90 -5.38 -6.61
CA TYR A 52 13.04 -6.78 -6.97
C TYR A 52 13.96 -7.46 -5.96
N LYS A 53 13.39 -8.22 -5.01
CA LYS A 53 14.16 -9.18 -4.21
C LYS A 53 13.97 -10.57 -4.80
N PHE A 54 14.81 -10.91 -5.77
CA PHE A 54 14.95 -12.31 -6.21
C PHE A 54 15.80 -13.03 -5.18
N THR A 55 15.16 -13.59 -4.17
CA THR A 55 15.78 -14.65 -3.38
C THR A 55 15.68 -15.94 -4.17
N ASP A 56 16.68 -16.20 -5.01
CA ASP A 56 17.00 -17.56 -5.39
C ASP A 56 17.42 -18.31 -4.11
N GLY A 57 16.50 -19.12 -3.58
CA GLY A 57 16.82 -20.27 -2.74
C GLY A 57 17.69 -20.08 -1.49
N SER A 58 17.74 -18.92 -0.82
CA SER A 58 18.59 -18.79 0.37
C SER A 58 18.12 -17.77 1.42
N SER A 59 17.02 -18.10 2.10
CA SER A 59 16.96 -17.81 3.55
C SER A 59 17.19 -19.13 4.29
N ARG A 60 18.43 -19.64 4.24
CA ARG A 60 18.91 -20.50 5.32
C ARG A 60 19.13 -19.56 6.49
N TYR A 61 18.23 -19.59 7.46
CA TYR A 61 18.56 -19.06 8.78
C TYR A 61 19.86 -19.73 9.23
N SER A 62 20.89 -18.93 9.41
CA SER A 62 22.12 -19.30 10.09
C SER A 62 22.58 -18.02 10.78
N THR A 63 22.21 -17.89 12.05
CA THR A 63 23.09 -18.07 13.22
C THR A 63 22.21 -18.24 14.45
#